data_AF-A0A7X4AFB1-F1
#
_entry.id   AF-A0A7X4AFB1-F1
#
_cell.length_a   1.000
_cell.length_b   1.000
_cell.length_c   1.000
_cell.angle_alpha   90.00
_cell.angle_beta   90.00
_cell.angle_gamma   90.00
#
_symmetry.space_group_name_H-M   'P 1'
#
loop_
_entity.id
_entity.type
_entity.pdbx_description
1 polymer ?
#
loop_
_entity_poly.entity_id
_entity_poly.type
_entity_poly.pdbx_seq_one_letter_code
_entity_poly.pdbx_strand_id
1 'polypeptide(L)'
;MARSRPILVAVRLTPDESADWRTKAKTAGVPLSVLIRRAMARTRTWTVPAAEVERERNLQVSRIGNNLNQIARWANTHKGAVEAVEVIGHLIAIKRALAALSPLEDPDSDAG
;
A
#
# COMPACT_ATOMS: atom_id res chain seq x y z
N MET A 1 -4.39 31.05 7.17
CA MET A 1 -5.68 31.51 6.59
C MET A 1 -6.35 30.35 5.87
N ALA A 2 -7.64 30.09 6.11
CA ALA A 2 -8.38 29.03 5.41
C ALA A 2 -8.49 29.39 3.92
N ARG A 3 -8.07 28.50 3.01
CA ARG A 3 -8.21 28.71 1.56
C ARG A 3 -9.69 28.81 1.18
N SER A 4 -10.10 29.91 0.55
CA SER A 4 -11.44 30.07 -0.03
C SER A 4 -11.66 29.04 -1.15
N ARG A 5 -12.87 28.52 -1.28
CA ARG A 5 -13.25 27.49 -2.26
C ARG A 5 -14.44 27.99 -3.09
N PRO A 6 -14.20 28.79 -4.14
CA PRO A 6 -15.26 29.48 -4.88
C PRO A 6 -15.98 28.60 -5.92
N ILE A 7 -15.40 27.45 -6.29
CA ILE A 7 -15.93 26.58 -7.34
C ILE A 7 -16.95 25.61 -6.76
N LEU A 8 -18.15 25.55 -7.37
CA LEU A 8 -19.20 24.60 -7.05
C LEU A 8 -19.14 23.41 -8.03
N VAL A 9 -19.14 22.19 -7.50
CA VAL A 9 -19.32 20.95 -8.25
C VAL A 9 -20.67 20.34 -7.86
N ALA A 10 -21.58 20.22 -8.81
CA ALA A 10 -22.91 19.63 -8.60
C ALA A 10 -22.96 18.20 -9.13
N VAL A 11 -23.49 17.28 -8.33
CA VAL A 11 -23.70 15.87 -8.70
C VAL A 11 -25.17 15.53 -8.48
N ARG A 12 -25.80 14.89 -9.46
CA ARG A 12 -27.18 14.39 -9.31
C ARG A 12 -27.13 13.07 -8.55
N LEU A 13 -28.04 12.93 -7.58
CA LEU A 13 -28.18 11.76 -6.73
C LEU A 13 -29.65 11.35 -6.71
N THR A 14 -29.89 10.05 -6.65
CA THR A 14 -31.18 9.52 -6.23
C THR A 14 -31.43 9.83 -4.74
N PRO A 15 -32.70 9.76 -4.26
CA PRO A 15 -33.00 9.96 -2.85
C PRO A 15 -32.22 9.03 -1.91
N ASP A 16 -32.09 7.76 -2.30
CA ASP A 16 -31.41 6.73 -1.51
C ASP A 16 -29.90 6.99 -1.42
N GLU A 17 -29.26 7.32 -2.54
CA GLU A 17 -27.83 7.68 -2.53
C GLU A 17 -27.56 8.92 -1.66
N SER A 18 -28.44 9.93 -1.72
CA SER A 18 -28.33 11.11 -0.87
C SER A 18 -28.45 10.76 0.62
N ALA A 19 -29.37 9.87 0.99
CA ALA A 19 -29.54 9.40 2.36
C ALA A 19 -28.31 8.61 2.85
N ASP A 20 -27.79 7.71 2.02
CA ASP A 20 -26.59 6.93 2.31
C ASP A 20 -25.37 7.81 2.53
N TRP A 21 -25.16 8.81 1.67
CA TRP A 21 -24.01 9.71 1.76
C TRP A 21 -24.08 10.58 3.02
N ARG A 22 -25.27 11.06 3.39
CA ARG A 22 -25.51 11.80 4.63
C ARG A 22 -25.25 10.94 5.86
N THR A 23 -25.68 9.68 5.82
CA THR A 23 -25.42 8.72 6.90
C THR A 23 -23.92 8.48 7.06
N LYS A 24 -23.19 8.21 5.96
CA LYS A 24 -21.73 8.06 5.97
C LYS A 24 -21.03 9.30 6.53
N ALA A 25 -21.48 10.50 6.17
CA ALA A 25 -20.91 11.75 6.66
C ALA A 25 -21.12 11.93 8.17
N LYS A 26 -22.34 11.61 8.65
CA LYS A 26 -22.69 11.63 10.07
C LYS A 26 -21.84 10.64 10.88
N THR A 27 -21.72 9.40 10.40
CA THR A 27 -20.88 8.36 11.04
C THR A 27 -19.41 8.77 11.10
N ALA A 28 -18.91 9.44 10.05
CA ALA A 28 -17.54 9.94 10.01
C ALA A 28 -17.34 11.26 10.77
N GLY A 29 -18.39 11.85 11.36
CA GLY A 29 -18.33 13.11 12.11
C GLY A 29 -17.92 14.33 11.27
N VAL A 30 -18.10 14.28 9.95
CA VAL A 30 -17.66 15.35 9.03
C VAL A 30 -18.82 15.84 8.15
N PRO A 31 -18.77 17.11 7.70
CA PRO A 31 -19.73 17.59 6.70
C PRO A 31 -19.64 16.78 5.41
N LEU A 32 -20.78 16.64 4.71
CA LEU A 32 -20.87 15.89 3.46
C LEU A 32 -19.85 16.37 2.40
N SER A 33 -19.60 17.68 2.31
CA SER A 33 -18.59 18.24 1.39
C SER A 33 -17.16 17.81 1.74
N VAL A 34 -16.84 17.59 3.02
CA VAL A 34 -15.53 17.05 3.45
C VAL A 34 -15.45 15.58 3.09
N LEU A 35 -16.51 14.81 3.31
CA LEU A 35 -16.56 13.40 2.93
C LEU A 35 -16.34 13.22 1.42
N ILE A 36 -17.09 13.95 0.58
CA ILE A 36 -16.97 13.86 -0.88
C ILE A 36 -15.55 14.21 -1.34
N ARG A 37 -14.95 15.26 -0.78
CA ARG A 37 -13.58 15.63 -1.13
C ARG A 37 -12.54 14.61 -0.69
N ARG A 38 -12.70 14.02 0.50
CA ARG A 38 -11.83 12.92 0.95
C ARG A 38 -12.00 11.69 0.07
N ALA A 39 -13.23 11.39 -0.35
CA ALA A 39 -13.50 10.31 -1.28
C ALA A 39 -12.79 10.57 -2.61
N MET A 40 -12.99 11.73 -3.23
CA MET A 40 -12.34 12.11 -4.49
C MET A 40 -10.82 12.16 -4.40
N ALA A 41 -10.25 12.59 -3.27
CA ALA A 41 -8.80 12.60 -3.06
C ALA A 41 -8.21 11.19 -2.89
N ARG A 42 -9.01 10.22 -2.42
CA ARG A 42 -8.64 8.81 -2.32
C ARG A 42 -8.93 8.03 -3.59
N THR A 43 -9.82 8.53 -4.44
CA THR A 43 -10.07 7.96 -5.76
C THR A 43 -8.78 8.05 -6.56
N ARG A 44 -8.08 6.92 -6.65
CA ARG A 44 -6.93 6.80 -7.55
C ARG A 44 -7.46 6.90 -8.98
N THR A 45 -6.85 7.76 -9.79
CA THR A 45 -7.05 7.78 -11.24
C THR A 45 -6.37 6.54 -11.80
N TRP A 46 -7.07 5.41 -11.70
CA TRP A 46 -6.51 4.13 -12.10
C TRP A 46 -6.53 4.02 -13.61
N THR A 47 -5.40 4.31 -14.27
CA THR A 47 -5.14 3.70 -15.57
C THR A 47 -4.86 2.22 -15.30
N VAL A 48 -5.57 1.32 -16.00
CA VAL A 48 -5.48 -0.16 -15.92
C VAL A 48 -4.06 -0.71 -15.69
N PRO A 49 -2.96 -0.15 -16.26
CA PRO A 49 -1.59 -0.62 -16.01
C PRO A 49 -1.16 -0.65 -14.53
N ALA A 50 -1.66 0.24 -13.67
CA ALA A 50 -1.20 0.31 -12.29
C ALA A 50 -1.68 -0.87 -11.41
N ALA A 51 -2.75 -1.56 -11.79
CA ALA A 51 -3.37 -2.65 -10.99
C ALA A 51 -2.63 -3.95 -11.20
N GLU A 52 -2.24 -4.18 -12.44
CA GLU A 52 -1.46 -5.34 -12.82
C GLU A 52 -0.05 -5.25 -12.24
N VAL A 53 0.55 -4.05 -12.23
CA VAL A 53 1.84 -3.80 -11.58
C VAL A 53 1.77 -4.01 -10.07
N GLU A 54 0.76 -3.46 -9.38
CA GLU A 54 0.61 -3.69 -7.93
C GLU A 54 0.30 -5.17 -7.60
N ARG A 55 -0.50 -5.85 -8.43
CA ARG A 55 -0.81 -7.28 -8.27
C ARG A 55 0.42 -8.15 -8.45
N GLU A 56 1.21 -7.91 -9.50
CA GLU A 56 2.45 -8.64 -9.76
C GLU A 56 3.46 -8.41 -8.62
N ARG A 57 3.59 -7.17 -8.14
CA ARG A 57 4.41 -6.86 -6.96
C ARG A 57 3.98 -7.65 -5.72
N ASN A 58 2.68 -7.72 -5.44
CA ASN A 58 2.15 -8.47 -4.30
C ASN A 58 2.36 -9.99 -4.45
N LEU A 59 2.23 -10.53 -5.67
CA LEU A 59 2.51 -11.93 -5.96
C LEU A 59 4.00 -12.27 -5.73
N GLN A 60 4.90 -11.38 -6.13
CA GLN A 60 6.33 -11.55 -5.91
C GLN A 60 6.68 -11.53 -4.43
N VAL A 61 6.13 -10.59 -3.65
CA VAL A 61 6.32 -10.56 -2.19
C VAL A 61 5.78 -11.83 -1.52
N SER A 62 4.62 -12.32 -1.94
CA SER A 62 4.05 -13.59 -1.43
C SER A 62 4.95 -14.79 -1.72
N ARG A 63 5.52 -14.86 -2.94
CA ARG A 63 6.49 -15.91 -3.31
C ARG A 63 7.76 -15.83 -2.45
N ILE A 64 8.28 -14.64 -2.19
CA ILE A 64 9.43 -14.43 -1.30
C ILE A 64 9.11 -14.92 0.11
N GLY A 65 7.95 -14.54 0.66
CA GLY A 65 7.52 -14.99 2.00
C GLY A 65 7.38 -16.50 2.10
N ASN A 66 6.82 -17.15 1.09
CA ASN A 66 6.71 -18.60 1.03
C ASN A 66 8.07 -19.29 1.00
N ASN A 67 9.01 -18.79 0.21
CA ASN A 67 10.37 -19.33 0.13
C ASN A 67 11.09 -19.18 1.46
N LEU A 68 10.99 -18.01 2.11
CA LEU A 68 11.55 -17.79 3.45
C LEU A 68 10.95 -18.77 4.48
N ASN A 69 9.65 -19.00 4.43
CA ASN A 69 8.97 -19.92 5.35
C ASN A 69 9.35 -21.39 5.10
N GLN A 70 9.72 -21.76 3.87
CA GLN A 70 10.27 -23.08 3.56
C GLN A 70 11.70 -23.23 4.08
N ILE A 71 12.55 -22.21 3.90
CA ILE A 71 13.92 -22.19 4.42
C ILE A 71 13.92 -22.26 5.95
N ALA A 72 13.04 -21.49 6.61
CA ALA A 72 12.89 -21.54 8.07
C ALA A 72 12.47 -22.92 8.56
N ARG A 73 11.50 -23.55 7.88
CA ARG A 73 11.10 -24.94 8.21
C ARG A 73 12.25 -25.92 8.01
N TRP A 74 12.95 -25.85 6.88
CA TRP A 74 14.08 -26.74 6.60
C TRP A 74 15.20 -26.58 7.64
N ALA A 75 15.57 -25.35 8.00
CA ALA A 75 16.59 -25.06 9.01
C ALA A 75 16.17 -25.53 10.41
N ASN A 76 14.89 -25.39 10.77
CA ASN A 76 14.36 -25.92 12.03
C ASN A 76 14.33 -27.46 12.07
N THR A 77 14.20 -28.10 10.90
CA THR A 77 14.19 -29.57 10.76
C THR A 77 15.60 -30.16 10.72
N HIS A 78 16.57 -29.50 10.07
CA HIS A 78 17.95 -30.01 9.87
C HIS A 78 18.94 -29.23 10.75
N LYS A 79 19.03 -29.65 12.02
CA LYS A 79 19.65 -28.92 13.14
C LYS A 79 21.20 -28.98 13.20
N GLY A 80 21.88 -29.24 12.09
CA GLY A 80 23.34 -29.20 12.04
C GLY A 80 23.83 -27.76 12.16
N ALA A 81 24.52 -27.40 13.23
CA ALA A 81 24.94 -26.02 13.50
C ALA A 81 25.79 -25.39 12.38
N VAL A 82 26.55 -26.21 11.64
CA VAL A 82 27.39 -25.77 10.51
C VAL A 82 26.55 -25.42 9.28
N GLU A 83 25.49 -26.18 8.99
CA GLU A 83 24.61 -25.97 7.82
C GLU A 83 23.67 -24.75 8.03
N ALA A 84 23.25 -24.51 9.27
CA ALA A 84 22.45 -23.33 9.61
C ALA A 84 23.20 -22.01 9.38
N VAL A 85 24.51 -21.97 9.64
CA VAL A 85 25.35 -20.77 9.43
C VAL A 85 25.45 -20.42 7.95
N GLU A 86 25.59 -21.42 7.08
CA GLU A 86 25.69 -21.21 5.64
C GLU A 86 24.36 -20.70 5.05
N VAL A 87 23.22 -21.23 5.50
CA VAL A 87 21.89 -20.74 5.10
C VAL A 87 21.66 -19.29 5.56
N ILE A 88 22.05 -18.95 6.80
CA ILE A 88 21.96 -17.57 7.29
C ILE A 88 22.82 -16.63 6.44
N GLY A 89 24.01 -17.06 6.02
CA GLY A 89 24.87 -16.30 5.11
C GLY A 89 24.19 -15.96 3.79
N HIS A 90 23.58 -16.95 3.14
CA HIS A 90 22.84 -16.76 1.89
C HIS A 90 21.61 -15.85 2.05
N LEU A 91 20.88 -15.97 3.16
CA LEU A 91 19.73 -15.10 3.46
C LEU A 91 20.13 -13.64 3.67
N ILE A 92 21.26 -13.38 4.33
CA ILE A 92 21.80 -12.02 4.50
C ILE A 92 22.21 -11.44 3.15
N ALA A 93 22.82 -12.24 2.26
CA ALA A 93 23.18 -11.81 0.92
C ALA A 93 21.93 -11.42 0.09
N ILE A 94 20.87 -12.23 0.15
CA ILE A 94 19.59 -11.93 -0.52
C ILE A 94 18.97 -10.64 0.05
N LYS A 95 18.95 -10.47 1.38
CA LYS A 95 18.44 -9.24 2.01
C LYS A 95 19.20 -7.99 1.53
N ARG A 96 20.53 -8.07 1.40
CA ARG A 96 21.36 -6.97 0.89
C ARG A 96 21.06 -6.66 -0.57
N ALA A 97 20.93 -7.68 -1.42
CA ALA A 97 20.55 -7.50 -2.82
C ALA A 97 19.18 -6.85 -2.96
N LEU A 98 18.19 -7.27 -2.15
CA LEU A 98 16.86 -6.64 -2.13
C LEU A 98 16.90 -5.19 -1.63
N ALA A 99 17.72 -4.88 -0.64
CA ALA A 99 17.91 -3.51 -0.16
C ALA A 99 18.53 -2.60 -1.25
N ALA A 100 19.44 -3.13 -2.07
CA ALA A 100 20.04 -2.40 -3.19
C ALA A 100 19.07 -2.19 -4.36
N LEU A 101 18.05 -3.06 -4.50
CA LEU A 101 17.00 -2.96 -5.50
C LEU A 101 15.85 -2.04 -5.07
N SER A 102 15.80 -1.63 -3.79
CA SER A 102 14.92 -0.55 -3.36
C SER A 102 15.60 0.75 -3.79
N PRO A 103 15.06 1.52 -4.75
CA PRO A 103 15.46 2.91 -4.87
C PRO A 103 15.19 3.54 -3.50
N LEU A 104 16.16 4.28 -2.98
CA LEU A 104 15.94 5.15 -1.84
C LEU A 104 14.66 5.95 -2.12
N GLU A 105 13.58 5.70 -1.35
CA GLU A 105 12.64 6.77 -1.09
C GLU A 105 13.51 7.85 -0.42
N ASP A 106 13.82 8.89 -1.17
CA ASP A 106 14.47 10.08 -0.64
C ASP A 106 13.34 10.86 0.07
N PRO A 107 13.28 10.89 1.41
CA PRO A 107 12.20 11.57 2.12
C PRO A 107 12.25 13.09 1.99
N ASP A 108 13.29 13.65 1.36
CA ASP A 108 13.54 15.10 1.22
C ASP A 108 13.60 15.60 -0.24
N SER A 109 13.00 14.90 -1.21
CA SER A 109 12.93 15.38 -2.61
C SER A 109 11.97 16.56 -2.86
N ASP A 110 11.32 17.12 -1.83
CA ASP A 110 10.51 18.34 -1.92
C ASP A 110 11.20 19.51 -1.18
N ALA A 111 12.42 19.86 -1.59
CA ALA A 111 13.02 21.15 -1.29
C ALA A 111 13.83 21.64 -2.50
N GLY A 112 13.12 22.26 -3.45
CA GLY A 112 13.66 22.96 -4.62
C GLY A 112 12.59 23.78 -5.31
#